data_AF-A0A7L1GM16-F1
#
_entry.id   AF-A0A7L1GM16-F1
#
_cell.length_a   1.000
_cell.length_b   1.000
_cell.length_c   1.000
_cell.angle_alpha   90.00
_cell.angle_beta   90.00
_cell.angle_gamma   90.00
#
_symmetry.space_group_name_H-M   'P 1'
#
loop_
_entity.id
_entity.type
_entity.pdbx_description
1 polymer ?
#
loop_
_entity_poly.entity_id
_entity_poly.type
_entity_poly.pdbx_seq_one_letter_code
_entity_poly.pdbx_strand_id
1 'polypeptide(L)'
;NRMHESLKLFDSICNNKWFTDTSIILFLNKKDIFEEKIRKSPLTLCFPDYTGPSSFTEAVAYIQAQYESKNKSPNKEIYTHITCATDTNNIQFVFDAVTDVIIA
;
A
#
# COMPACT_ATOMS: atom_id res chain seq x y z
N ASN A 1 -9.53 5.87 -13.06
CA ASN A 1 -8.87 4.60 -12.69
C ASN A 1 -8.80 4.59 -11.19
N ARG A 2 -9.53 3.68 -10.53
CA ARG A 2 -9.73 3.69 -9.06
C ARG A 2 -8.42 3.66 -8.25
N MET A 3 -7.36 3.05 -8.79
CA MET A 3 -6.07 3.03 -8.10
C MET A 3 -5.37 4.40 -8.12
N HIS A 4 -5.52 5.16 -9.21
CA HIS A 4 -4.97 6.53 -9.30
C HIS A 4 -5.74 7.49 -8.39
N GLU A 5 -7.06 7.31 -8.28
CA GLU A 5 -7.89 8.06 -7.32
C GLU A 5 -7.47 7.75 -5.88
N SER A 6 -7.22 6.48 -5.56
CA SER A 6 -6.71 6.04 -4.26
C SER A 6 -5.33 6.64 -3.94
N LEU A 7 -4.40 6.68 -4.90
CA LEU A 7 -3.09 7.33 -4.73
C LEU A 7 -3.21 8.84 -4.46
N LYS A 8 -4.14 9.54 -5.14
CA LYS A 8 -4.39 10.97 -4.90
C LYS A 8 -4.97 11.22 -3.51
N LEU A 9 -5.91 10.38 -3.08
CA LEU A 9 -6.47 10.45 -1.73
C LEU A 9 -5.40 10.18 -0.68
N PHE A 10 -4.56 9.16 -0.90
CA PHE A 10 -3.45 8.84 -0.02
C PHE A 10 -2.46 10.00 0.09
N ASP A 11 -2.06 10.62 -1.02
CA ASP A 11 -1.18 11.81 -1.02
C ASP A 11 -1.76 12.96 -0.17
N SER A 12 -3.08 13.13 -0.21
CA SER A 12 -3.78 14.17 0.56
C SER A 12 -3.84 13.87 2.06
N ILE A 13 -3.97 12.60 2.44
CA ILE A 13 -3.99 12.16 3.85
C ILE A 13 -2.56 12.14 4.42
N CYS A 14 -1.64 11.50 3.69
CA CYS A 14 -0.26 11.29 4.10
C CYS A 14 0.46 12.60 4.38
N ASN A 15 0.20 13.63 3.56
CA ASN A 15 0.85 14.94 3.67
C ASN A 15 -0.04 16.00 4.34
N ASN A 16 -1.10 15.58 5.03
CA ASN A 16 -1.93 16.52 5.77
C ASN A 16 -1.16 17.04 7.00
N LYS A 17 -1.21 18.36 7.24
CA LYS A 17 -0.61 19.01 8.42
C LYS A 17 -1.08 18.42 9.75
N TRP A 18 -2.32 17.96 9.84
CA TRP A 18 -2.86 17.35 11.07
C TRP A 18 -2.34 15.93 11.32
N PHE A 19 -1.77 15.30 10.30
CA PHE A 19 -1.21 13.96 10.40
C PHE A 19 0.31 13.94 10.26
N THR A 20 1.02 15.08 10.27
CA THR A 20 2.46 15.13 9.91
C THR A 20 3.31 14.15 10.73
N ASP A 21 3.10 14.10 12.04
CA ASP A 21 3.83 13.22 12.98
C ASP A 21 3.06 11.93 13.31
N THR A 22 2.09 11.55 12.49
CA THR A 22 1.28 10.34 12.66
C THR A 22 1.77 9.27 11.69
N SER A 23 2.21 8.12 12.21
CA SER A 23 2.51 6.93 11.41
C SER A 23 1.25 6.39 10.72
N ILE A 24 1.42 5.77 9.56
CA ILE A 24 0.31 5.29 8.74
C ILE A 24 0.43 3.77 8.57
N ILE A 25 -0.66 3.06 8.81
CA ILE A 25 -0.79 1.65 8.44
C ILE A 25 -1.54 1.59 7.11
N LEU A 26 -0.88 1.08 6.06
CA LEU A 26 -1.42 0.97 4.70
C LEU A 26 -1.81 -0.48 4.40
N PHE A 27 -3.11 -0.71 4.16
CA PHE A 27 -3.61 -2.01 3.72
C PHE A 27 -3.81 -2.07 2.20
N LEU A 28 -2.96 -2.86 1.53
CA LEU A 28 -3.15 -3.28 0.14
C LEU A 28 -4.04 -4.53 0.14
N ASN A 29 -5.35 -4.31 0.23
CA ASN A 29 -6.33 -5.39 0.30
C ASN A 29 -6.66 -6.00 -1.08
N LYS A 30 -7.30 -7.17 -1.09
CA LYS A 30 -7.69 -7.98 -2.27
C LYS A 30 -6.53 -8.66 -2.97
N LYS A 31 -5.55 -9.15 -2.19
CA LYS A 31 -4.42 -9.95 -2.65
C LYS A 31 -4.84 -11.05 -3.63
N ASP A 32 -5.83 -11.83 -3.24
CA ASP A 32 -6.41 -12.96 -3.98
C ASP A 32 -6.89 -12.55 -5.38
N ILE A 33 -7.67 -11.48 -5.46
CA ILE A 33 -8.21 -10.97 -6.73
C ILE A 33 -7.08 -10.40 -7.59
N PHE A 34 -6.10 -9.73 -6.97
CA PHE A 34 -4.98 -9.14 -7.70
C PHE A 34 -4.08 -10.21 -8.32
N GLU A 35 -3.79 -11.28 -7.59
CA GLU A 35 -2.97 -12.39 -8.06
C GLU A 35 -3.55 -13.08 -9.30
N GLU A 36 -4.87 -13.24 -9.37
CA GLU A 36 -5.53 -13.76 -10.57
C GLU A 36 -5.56 -12.75 -11.73
N LYS A 37 -5.73 -11.47 -11.42
CA LYS A 37 -5.88 -10.42 -12.42
C LYS A 37 -4.57 -10.10 -13.14
N ILE A 38 -3.45 -10.06 -12.42
CA ILE A 38 -2.15 -9.68 -13.00
C ILE A 38 -1.70 -10.64 -14.10
N ARG A 39 -2.09 -11.93 -14.03
CA ARG A 39 -1.82 -12.93 -15.07
C ARG A 39 -2.56 -12.68 -16.38
N LYS A 40 -3.69 -11.98 -16.33
CA LYS A 40 -4.58 -11.72 -17.48
C LYS A 40 -4.53 -10.28 -17.96
N SER A 41 -4.14 -9.36 -17.09
CA SER A 41 -4.15 -7.92 -17.33
C SER A 41 -2.84 -7.33 -16.78
N PRO A 42 -1.87 -7.00 -17.66
CA PRO A 42 -0.59 -6.51 -17.22
C PRO A 42 -0.74 -5.18 -16.49
N LEU A 43 0.14 -4.94 -15.52
CA LEU A 43 0.10 -3.72 -14.69
C LEU A 43 0.27 -2.45 -15.53
N THR A 44 0.93 -2.55 -16.69
CA THR A 44 1.16 -1.46 -17.66
C THR A 44 -0.12 -0.79 -18.16
N LEU A 45 -1.26 -1.49 -18.13
CA LEU A 45 -2.57 -0.90 -18.43
C LEU A 45 -2.97 0.22 -17.45
N CYS A 46 -2.48 0.13 -16.22
CA CYS A 46 -2.69 1.14 -15.20
C CYS A 46 -1.45 2.04 -15.04
N PHE A 47 -0.24 1.47 -15.10
CA PHE A 47 1.02 2.17 -14.89
C PHE A 47 1.93 1.96 -16.10
N PRO A 48 1.82 2.82 -17.14
CA PRO A 48 2.58 2.66 -18.38
C PRO A 48 4.10 2.56 -18.17
N ASP A 49 4.62 3.20 -17.11
CA ASP A 49 6.04 3.24 -16.76
C ASP A 49 6.53 1.97 -16.02
N TYR A 50 5.64 1.01 -15.74
CA TYR A 50 6.03 -0.25 -15.10
C TYR A 50 6.77 -1.16 -16.09
N THR A 51 8.04 -1.43 -15.82
CA THR A 51 8.89 -2.29 -16.66
C THR A 51 9.11 -3.69 -16.09
N GLY A 52 8.48 -4.01 -14.95
CA GLY A 52 8.63 -5.30 -14.29
C GLY A 52 7.79 -6.43 -14.92
N PRO A 53 8.00 -7.67 -14.50
CA PRO A 53 7.22 -8.83 -14.95
C PRO A 53 5.76 -8.75 -14.49
N SER A 54 4.86 -9.48 -15.16
CA SER A 54 3.45 -9.61 -14.75
C SER A 54 3.25 -10.69 -13.66
N SER A 55 4.20 -10.76 -12.74
CA SER A 55 4.14 -11.60 -11.54
C SER A 55 3.62 -10.81 -10.35
N PHE A 56 2.94 -11.51 -9.46
CA PHE A 56 2.29 -10.91 -8.29
C PHE A 56 3.28 -10.14 -7.40
N THR A 57 4.41 -10.75 -7.06
CA THR A 57 5.40 -10.19 -6.12
C THR A 57 5.92 -8.83 -6.58
N GLU A 58 6.37 -8.74 -7.84
CA GLU A 58 6.95 -7.54 -8.42
C GLU A 58 5.88 -6.46 -8.65
N ALA A 59 4.69 -6.86 -9.09
CA ALA A 59 3.60 -5.93 -9.33
C ALA A 59 3.09 -5.31 -8.01
N VAL A 60 2.98 -6.09 -6.93
CA VAL A 60 2.62 -5.58 -5.61
C VAL A 60 3.71 -4.70 -5.04
N ALA A 61 4.97 -5.10 -5.14
CA ALA A 61 6.10 -4.27 -4.68
C ALA A 61 6.12 -2.91 -5.38
N TYR A 62 5.84 -2.88 -6.69
CA TYR A 62 5.70 -1.63 -7.42
C TYR A 62 4.53 -0.78 -6.90
N ILE A 63 3.34 -1.37 -6.73
CA ILE A 63 2.18 -0.65 -6.20
C ILE A 63 2.48 -0.07 -4.82
N GLN A 64 3.11 -0.85 -3.94
CA GLN A 64 3.55 -0.39 -2.62
C GLN A 64 4.49 0.82 -2.74
N ALA A 65 5.52 0.74 -3.59
CA ALA A 65 6.44 1.85 -3.83
C ALA A 65 5.71 3.11 -4.36
N GLN A 66 4.67 2.96 -5.19
CA GLN A 66 3.86 4.08 -5.65
C GLN A 66 3.13 4.81 -4.51
N TYR A 67 2.67 4.09 -3.48
CA TYR A 67 2.09 4.72 -2.28
C TYR A 67 3.16 5.33 -1.39
N GLU A 68 4.23 4.61 -1.10
CA GLU A 68 5.33 5.08 -0.24
C GLU A 68 6.01 6.34 -0.81
N SER A 69 6.12 6.44 -2.14
CA SER A 69 6.63 7.65 -2.82
C SER A 69 5.80 8.91 -2.60
N LYS A 70 4.56 8.80 -2.09
CA LYS A 70 3.73 9.95 -1.74
C LYS A 70 4.07 10.54 -0.38
N ASN A 71 4.86 9.85 0.43
CA ASN A 71 5.33 10.38 1.70
C ASN A 71 6.36 11.49 1.47
N LYS A 72 6.04 12.72 1.89
CA LYS A 72 6.96 13.86 1.83
C LYS A 72 7.65 14.14 3.16
N SER A 73 7.27 13.42 4.21
CA SER A 73 7.81 13.56 5.57
C SER A 73 8.88 12.50 5.83
N PRO A 74 10.15 12.86 6.03
CA PRO A 74 11.23 11.88 6.20
C PRO A 74 11.10 11.05 7.48
N ASN A 75 10.42 11.58 8.49
CA ASN A 75 10.26 10.92 9.80
C ASN A 75 8.93 10.15 9.92
N LYS A 76 8.08 10.21 8.89
CA LYS A 76 6.78 9.52 8.92
C LYS A 76 6.98 8.08 8.45
N GLU A 77 6.58 7.14 9.28
CA GLU A 77 6.60 5.73 8.93
C GLU A 77 5.29 5.31 8.25
N ILE A 78 5.42 4.50 7.20
CA ILE A 78 4.30 3.84 6.52
C ILE A 78 4.51 2.33 6.62
N TYR A 79 3.65 1.66 7.37
CA TYR A 79 3.65 0.21 7.50
C TYR A 79 2.70 -0.39 6.49
N THR A 80 3.24 -0.97 5.41
CA THR A 80 2.44 -1.56 4.35
C THR A 80 2.19 -3.05 4.60
N HIS A 81 0.93 -3.47 4.53
CA HIS A 81 0.53 -4.87 4.60
C HIS A 81 -0.38 -5.26 3.45
N ILE A 82 -0.13 -6.45 2.91
CA ILE A 82 -0.88 -7.02 1.78
C ILE A 82 -1.89 -8.01 2.33
N THR A 83 -3.18 -7.72 2.18
CA THR A 83 -4.25 -8.43 2.89
C THR A 83 -5.30 -8.99 1.94
N CYS A 84 -6.05 -9.98 2.42
CA CYS A 84 -7.29 -10.43 1.79
C CYS A 84 -8.45 -10.20 2.78
N ALA A 85 -9.64 -9.87 2.28
CA ALA A 85 -10.80 -9.60 3.14
C ALA A 85 -11.22 -10.81 3.99
N THR A 86 -10.85 -12.03 3.59
CA THR A 86 -11.06 -13.26 4.34
C THR A 86 -9.92 -13.58 5.31
N ASP A 87 -8.84 -12.81 5.30
CA ASP A 87 -7.73 -12.96 6.23
C ASP A 87 -8.09 -12.24 7.54
N THR A 88 -8.70 -12.99 8.46
CA THR A 88 -9.17 -12.50 9.77
C THR A 88 -8.03 -12.17 10.73
N ASN A 89 -6.77 -12.41 10.35
CA ASN A 89 -5.59 -12.04 11.13
C ASN A 89 -5.28 -10.53 11.05
N ASN A 90 -6.02 -9.75 10.24
CA ASN A 90 -5.86 -8.29 10.09
C ASN A 90 -5.75 -7.54 11.42
N ILE A 91 -6.53 -7.91 12.44
CA ILE A 91 -6.50 -7.23 13.74
C ILE A 91 -5.20 -7.52 14.50
N GLN A 92 -4.70 -8.75 14.46
CA GLN A 92 -3.45 -9.11 15.13
C GLN A 92 -2.28 -8.31 14.54
N PHE A 93 -2.24 -8.13 13.21
CA PHE A 93 -1.23 -7.32 12.55
C PHE A 93 -1.32 -5.82 12.87
N VAL A 94 -2.53 -5.27 13.00
CA VAL A 94 -2.72 -3.89 13.49
C VAL A 94 -2.13 -3.76 14.89
N PHE A 95 -2.39 -4.73 15.78
CA PHE A 95 -1.85 -4.72 17.14
C PHE A 95 -0.32 -4.84 17.15
N ASP A 96 0.28 -5.70 16.32
CA ASP A 96 1.74 -5.85 16.24
C ASP A 96 2.39 -4.55 15.73
N ALA A 97 1.87 -3.96 14.66
CA ALA A 97 2.36 -2.68 14.13
C ALA A 97 2.20 -1.52 15.14
N VAL A 98 1.12 -1.50 15.92
CA VAL A 98 0.92 -0.51 17.00
C VAL A 98 1.87 -0.75 18.17
N THR A 99 2.18 -2.00 18.49
CA THR A 99 3.08 -2.36 19.61
C THR A 99 4.53 -1.94 19.29
N ASP A 100 4.98 -2.13 18.05
CA ASP A 100 6.31 -1.69 17.60
C ASP A 100 6.48 -0.15 17.64
N VAL A 101 5.40 0.60 17.38
CA VAL A 101 5.39 2.08 17.45
C VAL A 101 5.42 2.61 18.89
N ILE A 102 4.83 1.89 19.85
CA ILE A 102 4.71 2.33 21.25
C ILE A 102 5.98 2.01 22.08
N ILE A 103 6.76 1.01 21.67
CA ILE A 103 7.94 0.52 22.43
C ILE A 103 9.27 1.15 21.96
N ALA A 104 9.26 2.02 20.94
CA ALA A 104 10.44 2.75 20.46
C ALA A 104 10.74 4.04 21.25
#